data_AF-A0A134BTT2-F1
#
_entry.id   AF-A0A134BTT2-F1
#
_cell.length_a   1.000
_cell.length_b   1.000
_cell.length_c   1.000
_cell.angle_alpha   90.00
_cell.angle_beta   90.00
_cell.angle_gamma   90.00
#
_symmetry.space_group_name_H-M   'P 1'
#
loop_
_entity.id
_entity.type
_entity.pdbx_description
1 polymer ?
#
loop_
_entity_poly.entity_id
_entity_poly.type
_entity_poly.pdbx_seq_one_letter_code
_entity_poly.pdbx_strand_id
1 'polypeptide(L)'
;MQEVGFDFDGIVLNAGAYTHTSVALQDCIRSLKTPVIEVHISNVATREGFRQQSLIAPACKGIIAGFGLDSYRLAVESFQK
;
A
#
# COMPACT_ATOMS: atom_id res chain seq x y z
N MET A 1 -5.75 -10.26 -5.51
CA MET A 1 -4.38 -9.78 -5.79
C MET A 1 -3.57 -10.82 -6.54
N GLN A 2 -3.41 -12.06 -6.05
CA GLN A 2 -2.66 -13.11 -6.77
C GLN A 2 -3.20 -13.43 -8.17
N GLU A 3 -4.51 -13.31 -8.40
CA GLU A 3 -5.10 -13.51 -9.73
C GLU A 3 -4.54 -12.55 -10.81
N VAL A 4 -4.12 -11.35 -10.41
CA VAL A 4 -3.74 -10.27 -11.34
C VAL A 4 -2.34 -9.70 -11.09
N GLY A 5 -1.68 -10.06 -9.99
CA GLY A 5 -0.41 -9.45 -9.55
C GLY A 5 0.82 -9.86 -10.36
N PHE A 6 0.61 -10.30 -11.60
CA PHE A 6 1.64 -10.75 -12.53
C PHE A 6 1.58 -10.06 -13.90
N ASP A 7 0.45 -9.43 -14.23
CA ASP A 7 0.18 -8.91 -15.59
C ASP A 7 -0.02 -7.38 -15.63
N PHE A 8 -0.07 -6.71 -14.48
CA PHE A 8 -0.28 -5.26 -14.39
C PHE A 8 1.02 -4.52 -14.03
N ASP A 9 1.09 -3.25 -14.44
CA ASP A 9 2.25 -2.36 -14.22
C ASP A 9 2.40 -1.90 -12.75
N GLY A 10 1.30 -1.89 -11.99
CA GLY A 10 1.29 -1.46 -10.60
C GLY A 10 -0.03 -1.70 -9.90
N ILE A 11 0.01 -1.81 -8.57
CA ILE A 11 -1.16 -1.90 -7.70
C ILE A 11 -1.12 -0.75 -6.70
N VAL A 12 -2.18 0.05 -6.65
CA VAL A 12 -2.41 1.04 -5.60
C VAL A 12 -3.29 0.40 -4.53
N LEU A 13 -2.75 0.19 -3.32
CA LEU A 13 -3.44 -0.52 -2.26
C LEU A 13 -3.68 0.36 -1.04
N ASN A 14 -4.95 0.61 -0.73
CA ASN A 14 -5.37 1.02 0.61
C ASN A 14 -6.02 -0.19 1.30
N ALA A 15 -5.29 -0.82 2.21
CA ALA A 15 -5.78 -2.01 2.93
C ALA A 15 -6.58 -1.66 4.19
N GLY A 16 -6.82 -0.37 4.46
CA GLY A 16 -7.52 0.08 5.66
C GLY A 16 -6.86 -0.46 6.93
N ALA A 17 -7.66 -1.02 7.85
CA ALA A 17 -7.14 -1.58 9.10
C ALA A 17 -6.30 -2.87 8.89
N TYR A 18 -6.41 -3.55 7.75
CA TYR A 18 -5.58 -4.72 7.45
C TYR A 18 -4.11 -4.36 7.26
N THR A 19 -3.80 -3.10 6.94
CA THR A 19 -2.44 -2.57 7.00
C THR A 19 -1.76 -2.87 8.33
N HIS A 20 -2.50 -2.82 9.43
CA HIS A 20 -1.96 -2.92 10.79
C HIS A 20 -2.10 -4.33 11.39
N THR A 21 -2.75 -5.25 10.70
CA THR A 21 -3.18 -6.54 11.28
C THR A 21 -2.91 -7.76 10.41
N SER A 22 -2.77 -7.61 9.09
CA SER A 22 -2.75 -8.74 8.16
C SER A 22 -1.33 -9.11 7.71
N VAL A 23 -0.77 -10.14 8.36
CA VAL A 23 0.42 -10.84 7.85
C VAL A 23 0.11 -11.55 6.52
N ALA A 24 -1.11 -12.08 6.36
CA ALA A 24 -1.53 -12.74 5.12
C ALA A 24 -1.46 -11.81 3.90
N LEU A 25 -1.81 -10.52 4.05
CA LEU A 25 -1.64 -9.55 2.96
C LEU A 25 -0.17 -9.22 2.72
N GLN A 26 0.66 -9.13 3.76
CA GLN A 26 2.10 -8.94 3.61
C GLN A 26 2.71 -10.06 2.75
N ASP A 27 2.38 -11.32 3.05
CA ASP A 27 2.86 -12.48 2.30
C ASP A 27 2.29 -12.54 0.88
N CYS A 28 1.00 -12.20 0.73
CA CYS A 28 0.39 -12.07 -0.59
C CYS A 28 1.16 -11.06 -1.45
N ILE A 29 1.48 -9.87 -0.93
CA ILE A 29 2.20 -8.82 -1.66
C ILE A 29 3.61 -9.29 -2.04
N ARG A 30 4.33 -9.95 -1.12
CA ARG A 30 5.68 -10.50 -1.39
C ARG A 30 5.70 -11.54 -2.51
N SER A 31 4.58 -12.24 -2.72
CA SER A 31 4.46 -13.25 -3.77
C SER A 31 4.23 -12.68 -5.19
N LEU A 32 3.94 -11.39 -5.31
CA LEU A 32 3.58 -10.76 -6.60
C LEU A 32 4.82 -10.28 -7.35
N LYS A 33 4.72 -10.21 -8.69
CA LYS A 33 5.71 -9.51 -9.53
C LYS A 33 5.34 -8.05 -9.75
N THR A 34 4.05 -7.74 -9.79
CA THR A 34 3.54 -6.37 -9.92
C THR A 34 3.89 -5.55 -8.67
N PRO A 35 4.51 -4.36 -8.80
CA PRO A 35 4.85 -3.52 -7.66
C PRO A 35 3.59 -2.93 -6.98
N VAL A 36 3.61 -2.90 -5.65
CA VAL A 36 2.49 -2.37 -4.84
C VAL A 36 2.89 -1.06 -4.17
N ILE A 37 2.06 -0.02 -4.26
CA ILE A 37 2.17 1.21 -3.47
C ILE A 37 1.06 1.22 -2.43
N GLU A 38 1.45 1.31 -1.15
CA GLU A 38 0.51 1.47 -0.06
C GLU A 38 -0.01 2.91 0.00
N VAL A 39 -1.32 3.09 0.13
CA VAL A 39 -1.98 4.40 0.17
C VAL A 39 -2.86 4.54 1.41
N HIS A 40 -2.71 5.66 2.10
CA HIS A 40 -3.65 6.13 3.12
C HIS A 40 -4.15 7.54 2.80
N ILE A 41 -5.47 7.73 2.90
CA ILE A 41 -6.08 9.06 2.74
C ILE A 41 -5.66 9.97 3.90
N SER A 42 -5.76 9.49 5.13
CA SER A 42 -5.35 10.23 6.34
C SER A 42 -3.86 10.08 6.63
N ASN A 43 -3.29 11.03 7.37
CA ASN A 43 -1.93 10.90 7.91
C ASN A 43 -1.95 9.89 9.08
N VAL A 44 -1.50 8.66 8.83
CA VAL A 44 -1.48 7.60 9.86
C VAL A 44 -0.41 7.83 10.93
N ALA A 45 0.62 8.64 10.66
CA ALA A 45 1.68 8.93 11.61
C ALA A 45 1.24 9.84 12.76
N THR A 46 0.19 10.64 12.57
CA THR A 46 -0.37 11.53 13.61
C THR A 46 -1.56 10.92 14.34
N ARG A 47 -1.84 9.64 14.11
CA ARG A 47 -2.98 8.90 14.65
C ARG A 47 -2.58 7.97 15.80
N GLU A 48 -3.52 7.17 16.27
CA GLU A 48 -3.32 6.18 17.34
C GLU A 48 -2.10 5.29 17.06
N GLY A 49 -1.33 4.91 18.09
CA GLY A 49 -0.06 4.18 17.92
C GLY A 49 -0.17 2.90 17.08
N PHE A 50 -1.29 2.18 17.18
CA PHE A 50 -1.52 0.97 16.38
C PHE A 50 -1.68 1.24 14.87
N ARG A 51 -1.95 2.50 14.47
CA ARG A 51 -2.03 2.90 13.05
C ARG A 51 -0.71 3.37 12.49
N GLN A 52 0.25 3.67 13.34
CA GLN A 52 1.56 4.18 12.92
C GLN A 52 2.45 3.06 12.36
N GLN A 53 2.13 1.80 12.65
CA GLN A 53 2.85 0.63 12.15
C GLN A 53 2.07 -0.07 11.04
N SER A 54 2.66 -0.14 9.84
CA SER A 54 2.16 -0.96 8.73
C SER A 54 2.91 -2.29 8.70
N LEU A 55 2.16 -3.40 8.75
CA LEU A 55 2.69 -4.74 8.53
C LEU A 55 2.96 -5.00 7.04
N ILE A 56 2.24 -4.32 6.13
CA ILE A 56 2.38 -4.54 4.69
C ILE A 56 3.44 -3.64 4.05
N ALA A 57 3.77 -2.49 4.64
CA ALA A 57 4.74 -1.53 4.10
C ALA A 57 6.09 -2.16 3.74
N PRO A 58 6.68 -3.08 4.54
CA PRO A 58 7.93 -3.76 4.18
C PRO A 58 7.85 -4.64 2.92
N ALA A 59 6.66 -4.98 2.44
CA ALA A 59 6.44 -5.73 1.20
C ALA A 59 6.09 -4.83 0.00
N CYS A 60 5.70 -3.57 0.25
CA CYS A 60 5.35 -2.60 -0.80
C CYS A 60 6.60 -1.92 -1.37
N LYS A 61 6.50 -1.41 -2.61
CA LYS A 61 7.51 -0.55 -3.25
C LYS A 61 7.66 0.79 -2.51
N GLY A 62 6.58 1.27 -1.90
CA GLY A 62 6.54 2.53 -1.17
C GLY A 62 5.19 2.77 -0.51
N ILE A 63 5.12 3.85 0.26
CA ILE A 63 3.92 4.30 0.98
C ILE A 63 3.66 5.78 0.73
N ILE A 64 2.40 6.14 0.51
CA ILE A 64 1.94 7.53 0.40
C ILE A 64 0.76 7.71 1.36
N ALA A 65 0.89 8.64 2.30
CA ALA A 65 -0.12 8.86 3.34
C ALA A 65 -0.32 10.34 3.63
N GLY A 66 -1.57 10.73 3.94
CA GLY A 66 -1.88 12.06 4.46
C GLY A 66 -2.18 13.15 3.45
N PHE A 67 -2.22 12.83 2.15
CA PHE A 67 -2.57 13.78 1.09
C PHE A 67 -4.03 13.66 0.63
N GLY A 68 -4.90 13.02 1.42
CA GLY A 68 -6.30 12.84 1.05
C GLY A 68 -6.44 11.95 -0.19
N LEU A 69 -7.31 12.35 -1.12
CA LEU A 69 -7.49 11.62 -2.38
C LEU A 69 -6.31 11.78 -3.35
N ASP A 70 -5.51 12.85 -3.22
CA ASP A 70 -4.30 13.03 -4.04
C ASP A 70 -3.28 11.91 -3.83
N SER A 71 -3.30 11.22 -2.68
CA SER A 71 -2.44 10.05 -2.44
C SER A 71 -2.61 8.97 -3.54
N TYR A 72 -3.81 8.80 -4.11
CA TYR A 72 -4.03 7.86 -5.21
C TYR A 72 -3.40 8.32 -6.52
N ARG A 73 -3.54 9.62 -6.86
CA ARG A 73 -2.92 10.21 -8.05
C ARG A 73 -1.40 10.09 -7.96
N LEU A 74 -0.81 10.49 -6.83
CA LEU A 74 0.63 10.38 -6.60
C LEU A 74 1.12 8.92 -6.67
N ALA A 75 0.32 7.97 -6.19
CA ALA A 75 0.66 6.55 -6.29
C ALA A 75 0.69 6.07 -7.75
N VAL A 76 -0.29 6.47 -8.56
CA VAL A 76 -0.30 6.15 -10.01
C VAL A 76 0.89 6.79 -10.72
N GLU A 77 1.17 8.07 -10.45
CA GLU A 77 2.32 8.79 -11.01
C GLU A 77 3.65 8.11 -10.65
N SER A 78 3.78 7.50 -9.47
CA SER A 78 5.00 6.80 -9.04
C SER A 78 5.36 5.55 -9.85
N PHE A 79 4.45 5.05 -10.69
CA PHE A 79 4.71 3.97 -11.63
C PHE A 79 5.18 4.48 -13.00
N GLN A 80 4.88 5.74 -13.33
CA GLN A 80 5.28 6.39 -14.56
C GLN A 80 6.68 6.97 -14.36
N LYS A 81 7.59 6.69 -15.29
CA LYS A 81 8.94 7.29 -15.29
C LYS A 81 8.90 8.65 -15.94
#